data_AF-A0A395M651-F1
#
_entry.id   AF-A0A395M651-F1
#
_cell.length_a   1.000
_cell.length_b   1.000
_cell.length_c   1.000
_cell.angle_alpha   90.00
_cell.angle_beta   90.00
_cell.angle_gamma   90.00
#
_symmetry.space_group_name_H-M   'P 1'
#
loop_
_entity.id
_entity.type
_entity.pdbx_description
1 polymer ?
#
loop_
_entity_poly.entity_id
_entity_poly.type
_entity_poly.pdbx_seq_one_letter_code
_entity_poly.pdbx_strand_id
1 'polypeptide(L)'
;EVANDDLPPTKRAPTANELFDQVLGLDKVKAFNGSRGVYLPQIAAIPPPSMLSHRPATKQADIIDFLAAPSKKSAPKPATVHTIPGLSSGANVFTLKVPKAEEERALVFLERCKAILEQEPGRLVL
;
A
#
# COMPACT_ATOMS: atom_id res chain seq x y z
N GLU A 1 16.05 5.62 2.57
CA GLU A 1 15.64 4.19 2.68
C GLU A 1 15.74 3.60 4.09
N VAL A 2 15.31 4.33 5.13
CA VAL A 2 15.52 3.90 6.54
C VAL A 2 14.68 2.68 6.92
N ALA A 3 13.49 2.52 6.34
CA ALA A 3 12.62 1.38 6.60
C ALA A 3 13.15 0.06 6.00
N ASN A 4 14.10 0.13 5.07
CA ASN A 4 14.70 -1.04 4.43
C ASN A 4 15.84 -1.67 5.23
N ASP A 5 16.41 -0.94 6.19
CA ASP A 5 17.51 -1.43 7.02
C ASP A 5 17.00 -2.40 8.10
N ASP A 6 17.84 -3.32 8.58
CA ASP A 6 17.54 -4.30 9.65
C ASP A 6 16.24 -5.10 9.48
N LEU A 7 15.87 -5.45 8.24
CA LEU A 7 14.72 -6.32 8.02
C LEU A 7 15.07 -7.79 8.35
N PRO A 8 14.07 -8.58 8.77
CA PRO A 8 14.29 -9.99 9.04
C PRO A 8 14.78 -10.72 7.77
N PRO A 9 15.57 -11.79 7.94
CA PRO A 9 16.10 -12.57 6.82
C PRO A 9 14.95 -13.14 5.98
N THR A 10 15.13 -13.12 4.66
CA THR A 10 14.12 -13.65 3.74
C THR A 10 14.09 -15.18 3.79
N LYS A 11 12.90 -15.78 3.68
CA LYS A 11 12.71 -17.24 3.56
C LYS A 11 12.88 -17.74 2.11
N ARG A 12 13.30 -16.87 1.20
CA ARG A 12 13.49 -17.15 -0.23
C ARG A 12 14.80 -17.91 -0.47
N ALA A 13 14.86 -18.65 -1.59
CA ALA A 13 16.12 -19.17 -2.11
C ALA A 13 17.15 -18.03 -2.37
N PRO A 14 18.43 -18.24 -2.00
CA PRO A 14 19.49 -17.25 -2.21
C PRO A 14 19.64 -16.89 -3.68
N THR A 15 19.94 -15.62 -3.94
CA THR A 15 20.32 -15.12 -5.27
C THR A 15 21.79 -15.42 -5.57
N ALA A 16 22.18 -15.40 -6.84
CA ALA A 16 23.58 -15.67 -7.24
C ALA A 16 24.59 -14.72 -6.57
N ASN A 17 24.22 -13.46 -6.36
CA ASN A 17 25.06 -12.48 -5.67
C ASN A 17 25.23 -12.83 -4.19
N GLU A 18 24.16 -13.25 -3.52
CA GLU A 18 24.23 -13.68 -2.12
C GLU A 18 25.08 -14.95 -1.97
N LEU A 19 25.01 -15.87 -2.93
CA LEU A 19 25.88 -17.04 -2.96
C LEU A 19 27.34 -16.65 -3.17
N PHE A 20 27.62 -15.68 -4.05
CA PHE A 20 28.98 -15.18 -4.25
C PHE A 20 29.53 -14.49 -3.00
N ASP A 21 28.71 -13.66 -2.36
CA ASP A 21 29.04 -13.01 -1.09
C ASP A 21 29.34 -14.04 0.00
N GLN A 22 28.61 -15.16 0.03
CA GLN A 22 28.86 -16.26 0.95
C GLN A 22 30.21 -16.94 0.69
N VAL A 23 30.60 -17.11 -0.57
CA VAL A 23 31.94 -17.63 -0.93
C VAL A 23 33.04 -16.68 -0.48
N LEU A 24 32.80 -15.37 -0.56
CA LEU A 24 33.72 -14.34 -0.07
C LEU A 24 33.65 -14.12 1.46
N GLY A 25 32.71 -14.77 2.16
CA GLY A 25 32.48 -14.59 3.60
C GLY A 25 31.87 -13.25 4.00
N LEU A 26 31.30 -12.51 3.04
CA LEU A 26 30.62 -11.22 3.25
C LEU A 26 29.23 -11.38 3.88
N ASP A 27 28.67 -12.58 3.82
CA ASP A 27 27.41 -12.97 4.47
C ASP A 27 27.44 -12.72 5.99
N LYS A 28 28.56 -13.01 6.65
CA LYS A 28 28.74 -12.81 8.10
C LYS A 28 28.72 -11.34 8.50
N VAL A 29 29.31 -10.48 7.66
CA VAL A 29 29.35 -9.03 7.89
C VAL A 29 27.98 -8.42 7.65
N LYS A 30 27.28 -8.87 6.60
CA LYS A 30 25.90 -8.43 6.31
C LYS A 30 24.89 -8.91 7.33
N ALA A 31 25.08 -10.10 7.91
CA ALA A 31 24.21 -10.61 8.97
C ALA A 31 24.28 -9.77 10.25
N PHE A 32 25.44 -9.19 10.57
CA PHE A 32 25.62 -8.30 11.74
C PHE A 32 24.90 -6.95 11.56
N ASN A 33 24.80 -6.46 10.32
CA ASN A 33 24.17 -5.17 9.98
C ASN A 33 22.71 -5.33 9.51
N GLY A 34 22.12 -6.51 9.70
CA GLY A 34 20.77 -6.83 9.26
C GLY A 34 20.59 -6.94 7.73
N SER A 35 19.51 -7.58 7.29
CA SER A 35 19.24 -7.72 5.86
C SER A 35 18.56 -6.46 5.32
N ARG A 36 19.25 -5.73 4.43
CA ARG A 36 18.64 -4.58 3.74
C ARG A 36 17.67 -5.03 2.65
N GLY A 37 16.43 -4.57 2.71
CA GLY A 37 15.43 -4.78 1.66
C GLY A 37 15.53 -3.73 0.55
N VAL A 38 14.92 -4.01 -0.61
CA VAL A 38 14.71 -3.00 -1.67
C VAL A 38 13.21 -2.85 -1.88
N TYR A 39 12.52 -2.40 -0.83
CA TYR A 39 11.08 -2.21 -0.84
C TYR A 39 10.75 -0.74 -1.12
N LEU A 40 9.89 -0.52 -2.12
CA LEU A 40 9.36 0.79 -2.49
C LEU A 40 7.83 0.74 -2.39
N PRO A 41 7.22 1.41 -1.40
CA PRO A 41 5.79 1.38 -1.23
C PRO A 41 5.11 2.26 -2.26
N GLN A 42 3.99 1.79 -2.80
CA GLN A 42 3.07 2.60 -3.58
C GLN A 42 2.20 3.41 -2.61
N ILE A 43 2.24 4.73 -2.75
CA ILE A 43 1.47 5.67 -1.90
C ILE A 43 0.24 6.13 -2.68
N ALA A 44 -0.93 6.01 -2.06
CA ALA A 44 -2.17 6.55 -2.59
C ALA A 44 -2.98 7.19 -1.46
N ALA A 45 -3.72 8.27 -1.74
CA ALA A 45 -4.62 8.86 -0.76
C ALA A 45 -6.07 8.45 -1.04
N ILE A 46 -6.82 8.25 0.05
CA ILE A 46 -8.27 8.20 0.01
C ILE A 46 -8.76 9.65 -0.04
N PRO A 47 -9.38 10.08 -1.15
CA PRO A 47 -9.89 11.43 -1.27
C PRO A 47 -11.00 11.65 -0.23
N PRO A 48 -11.09 12.85 0.37
CA PRO A 48 -12.14 13.17 1.33
C PRO A 48 -13.52 13.07 0.64
N PRO A 49 -14.59 12.78 1.40
CA PRO A 49 -15.93 12.59 0.84
C PRO A 49 -16.44 13.80 0.04
N SER A 50 -15.91 15.01 0.31
CA SER A 50 -16.20 16.22 -0.47
C SER A 50 -15.74 16.12 -1.94
N MET A 51 -14.69 15.35 -2.23
CA MET A 51 -14.18 15.14 -3.60
C MET A 51 -14.86 13.95 -4.31
N LEU A 52 -15.53 13.06 -3.58
CA LEU A 52 -16.20 11.87 -4.12
C LEU A 52 -17.65 12.13 -4.53
N SER A 53 -18.19 13.32 -4.23
CA SER A 53 -19.55 13.72 -4.61
C SER A 53 -19.65 13.87 -6.13
N HIS A 54 -19.97 12.77 -6.80
CA HIS A 54 -20.53 12.83 -8.14
C HIS A 54 -21.87 13.54 -8.01
N ARG A 55 -21.97 14.74 -8.58
CA ARG A 55 -23.26 15.42 -8.77
C ARG A 55 -24.20 14.37 -9.36
N PRO A 56 -25.32 14.01 -8.69
CA PRO A 56 -26.23 13.05 -9.27
C PRO A 56 -26.64 13.62 -10.63
N ALA A 57 -26.33 12.88 -11.70
CA ALA A 57 -26.90 13.17 -12.99
C ALA A 57 -28.40 13.12 -12.76
N THR A 58 -29.05 14.27 -12.86
CA THR A 58 -30.51 14.39 -12.77
C THR A 58 -31.06 13.60 -13.94
N LYS A 59 -31.25 12.29 -13.76
CA LYS A 59 -32.07 11.50 -14.66
C LYS A 59 -33.46 12.07 -14.52
N GLN A 60 -33.89 12.82 -15.53
CA GLN A 60 -35.29 13.18 -15.66
C GLN A 60 -36.03 11.85 -15.80
N ALA A 61 -36.65 11.40 -14.70
CA ALA A 61 -37.51 10.26 -14.72
C ALA A 61 -38.81 10.71 -15.39
N ASP A 62 -39.12 10.14 -16.55
CA ASP A 62 -40.41 10.39 -17.19
C ASP A 62 -41.53 9.80 -16.33
N ILE A 63 -42.71 10.41 -16.40
CA ILE A 63 -43.87 10.09 -15.56
C ILE A 63 -44.26 8.60 -15.68
N ILE A 64 -44.01 7.99 -16.83
CA ILE A 64 -44.33 6.57 -17.08
C ILE A 64 -43.42 5.63 -16.26
N ASP A 65 -42.17 5.99 -16.01
CA ASP A 65 -41.27 5.22 -15.15
C ASP A 65 -41.65 5.32 -13.66
N PHE A 66 -42.27 6.44 -13.25
CA PHE A 66 -42.74 6.64 -11.88
C PHE A 66 -44.00 5.83 -11.55
N LEU A 67 -44.88 5.64 -12.54
CA LEU A 67 -46.15 4.92 -12.37
C LEU A 67 -46.00 3.40 -12.59
N ALA A 68 -45.03 2.96 -13.38
CA ALA A 68 -44.86 1.55 -13.73
C ALA A 68 -43.88 0.79 -12.84
N ALA A 69 -43.05 1.46 -12.03
CA ALA A 69 -41.99 0.80 -11.28
C ALA A 69 -42.43 0.37 -9.85
N PRO A 70 -42.37 -0.92 -9.49
CA PRO A 70 -42.41 -1.33 -8.09
C PRO A 70 -41.14 -0.86 -7.37
N SER A 71 -41.30 -0.30 -6.17
CA SER A 71 -40.25 0.32 -5.36
C SER A 71 -39.18 -0.69 -4.89
N LYS A 72 -38.25 -1.03 -5.77
CA LYS A 72 -37.08 -1.83 -5.39
C LYS A 72 -36.04 -0.91 -4.74
N LYS A 73 -35.99 -0.95 -3.40
CA LYS A 73 -34.85 -0.43 -2.63
C LYS A 73 -33.61 -1.22 -3.05
N SER A 74 -32.76 -0.61 -3.88
CA SER A 74 -31.44 -1.18 -4.20
C SER A 74 -30.66 -1.31 -2.90
N ALA A 75 -30.16 -2.52 -2.61
CA ALA A 75 -29.21 -2.73 -1.53
C ALA A 75 -27.98 -1.83 -1.74
N PRO A 76 -27.39 -1.28 -0.66
CA PRO A 76 -26.15 -0.54 -0.77
C PRO A 76 -25.06 -1.48 -1.27
N LYS A 77 -24.47 -1.16 -2.42
CA LYS A 77 -23.27 -1.86 -2.90
C LYS A 77 -22.12 -1.57 -1.92
N PRO A 78 -21.22 -2.53 -1.66
CA PRO A 78 -20.04 -2.29 -0.84
C PRO A 78 -19.25 -1.11 -1.44
N ALA A 79 -18.94 -0.12 -0.60
CA ALA A 79 -18.22 1.06 -1.02
C ALA A 79 -16.81 0.66 -1.46
N THR A 80 -16.55 0.67 -2.76
CA THR A 80 -15.18 0.57 -3.28
C THR A 80 -14.44 1.84 -2.87
N VAL A 81 -13.42 1.71 -2.03
CA VAL A 81 -12.57 2.85 -1.66
C VAL A 81 -11.77 3.26 -2.88
N HIS A 82 -12.14 4.40 -3.49
CA HIS A 82 -11.43 4.95 -4.64
C HIS A 82 -10.14 5.62 -4.18
N THR A 83 -9.02 4.91 -4.22
CA THR A 83 -7.70 5.49 -3.93
C THR A 83 -7.09 6.13 -5.18
N ILE A 84 -6.50 7.31 -5.07
CA ILE A 84 -5.78 7.97 -6.17
C ILE A 84 -4.27 7.77 -5.95
N PRO A 85 -3.57 7.02 -6.83
CA PRO A 85 -2.12 6.88 -6.75
C PRO A 85 -1.41 8.24 -6.85
N GLY A 86 -0.41 8.48 -6.01
CA GLY A 86 0.42 9.70 -6.05
C GLY A 86 -0.21 10.94 -5.40
N LEU A 87 -1.47 10.87 -4.96
CA LEU A 87 -2.06 11.90 -4.09
C LEU A 87 -1.66 11.58 -2.64
N SER A 88 -1.15 12.57 -1.90
CA SER A 88 -0.79 12.43 -0.47
C SER A 88 -1.70 13.26 0.47
N SER A 89 -2.75 13.86 -0.08
CA SER A 89 -3.68 14.70 0.67
C SER A 89 -4.81 13.86 1.27
N GLY A 90 -4.87 13.76 2.59
CA GLY A 90 -5.90 13.01 3.32
C GLY A 90 -5.39 11.73 3.98
N ALA A 91 -6.23 10.70 4.07
CA ALA A 91 -5.86 9.40 4.63
C ALA A 91 -4.99 8.62 3.62
N ASN A 92 -3.69 8.50 3.91
CA ASN A 92 -2.71 7.83 3.06
C ASN A 92 -2.74 6.31 3.25
N VAL A 93 -2.70 5.59 2.14
CA VAL A 93 -2.63 4.13 2.06
C VAL A 93 -1.30 3.76 1.41
N PHE A 94 -0.50 2.99 2.13
CA PHE A 94 0.77 2.45 1.65
C PHE A 94 0.56 0.99 1.25
N THR A 95 0.85 0.66 0.00
CA THR A 95 0.67 -0.68 -0.56
C THR A 95 1.99 -1.21 -1.09
N LEU A 96 2.23 -2.51 -0.93
CA LEU A 96 3.44 -3.14 -1.42
C LEU A 96 3.12 -4.47 -2.11
N LYS A 97 3.75 -4.72 -3.25
CA LYS A 97 3.57 -5.95 -4.04
C LYS A 97 4.82 -6.81 -3.90
N VAL A 98 4.71 -7.92 -3.16
CA VAL A 98 5.81 -8.88 -2.97
C VAL A 98 5.36 -10.31 -3.27
N PRO A 99 6.32 -11.21 -3.60
CA PRO A 99 6.09 -12.64 -3.58
C PRO A 99 5.67 -13.11 -2.18
N LYS A 100 4.86 -14.17 -2.09
CA LYS A 100 4.36 -14.72 -0.81
C LYS A 100 5.48 -15.10 0.18
N ALA A 101 6.64 -15.51 -0.33
CA ALA A 101 7.79 -15.87 0.51
C ALA A 101 8.37 -14.67 1.30
N GLU A 102 8.06 -13.43 0.90
CA GLU A 102 8.56 -12.20 1.49
C GLU A 102 7.48 -11.42 2.26
N GLU A 103 6.29 -12.01 2.43
CA GLU A 103 5.14 -11.37 3.06
C GLU A 103 5.43 -10.88 4.48
N GLU A 104 6.00 -11.74 5.33
CA GLU A 104 6.37 -11.38 6.72
C GLU A 104 7.35 -10.21 6.76
N ARG A 105 8.32 -10.21 5.84
CA ARG A 105 9.35 -9.15 5.76
C ARG A 105 8.74 -7.83 5.29
N ALA A 106 7.83 -7.89 4.33
CA ALA A 106 7.08 -6.74 3.84
C ALA A 106 6.16 -6.13 4.91
N LEU A 107 5.55 -6.95 5.76
CA LEU A 107 4.74 -6.46 6.88
C LEU A 107 5.59 -5.65 7.87
N VAL A 108 6.75 -6.17 8.27
CA VAL A 108 7.69 -5.45 9.14
C VAL A 108 8.14 -4.14 8.50
N PHE A 109 8.40 -4.14 7.19
CA PHE A 109 8.72 -2.91 6.46
C PHE A 109 7.60 -1.87 6.55
N LEU A 110 6.34 -2.26 6.32
CA LEU A 110 5.20 -1.35 6.39
C LEU A 110 4.96 -0.83 7.82
N GLU A 111 5.14 -1.68 8.84
CA GLU A 111 5.07 -1.27 10.25
C GLU A 111 6.15 -0.24 10.58
N ARG A 112 7.38 -0.43 10.09
CA ARG A 112 8.46 0.55 10.26
C ARG A 112 8.19 1.85 9.51
N CYS A 113 7.68 1.78 8.27
CA CYS A 113 7.25 2.98 7.55
C CYS A 113 6.23 3.78 8.34
N LYS A 114 5.26 3.10 8.95
CA LYS A 114 4.27 3.73 9.84
C LYS A 114 4.95 4.40 11.04
N ALA A 115 5.80 3.67 11.78
CA ALA A 115 6.48 4.21 12.96
C ALA A 115 7.37 5.43 12.65
N ILE A 116 8.10 5.39 11.53
CA ILE A 116 8.94 6.52 11.08
C ILE A 116 8.09 7.73 10.73
N LEU A 117 6.95 7.53 10.03
CA LEU A 117 6.03 8.62 9.69
C LEU A 117 5.35 9.25 10.90
N GLU A 118 5.08 8.47 11.94
CA GLU A 118 4.52 8.98 13.20
C GLU A 118 5.54 9.82 13.98
N GLN A 119 6.83 9.47 13.93
CA GLN A 119 7.89 10.20 14.62
C GLN A 119 8.37 11.42 13.83
N GLU A 120 8.59 11.27 12.53
CA GLU A 120 9.20 12.29 11.67
C GLU A 120 8.49 12.34 10.31
N PRO A 121 7.40 13.13 10.18
CA PRO A 121 6.62 13.19 8.94
C PRO A 121 7.40 13.75 7.74
N GLY A 122 8.54 14.42 7.97
CA GLY A 122 9.41 14.98 6.93
C GLY A 122 10.48 14.03 6.38
N ARG A 123 10.61 12.80 6.92
CA ARG A 123 11.69 11.88 6.53
C ARG A 123 11.39 11.05 5.28
N LEU A 124 10.15 11.10 4.80
CA LEU A 124 9.74 10.57 3.50
C LEU A 124 9.76 11.68 2.45
N VAL A 125 10.95 12.25 2.24
CA VAL A 125 11.28 12.85 0.95
C VAL A 125 11.89 11.72 0.11
N LEU A 126 11.25 11.45 -1.02
CA LEU A 126 11.54 10.38 -2.00
C LEU A 126 13.03 10.21 -2.30
#